data_AF-X1K4L8-F1
#
_entry.id   AF-X1K4L8-F1
#
_cell.length_a   1.000
_cell.length_b   1.000
_cell.length_c   1.000
_cell.angle_alpha   90.00
_cell.angle_beta   90.00
_cell.angle_gamma   90.00
#
_symmetry.space_group_name_H-M   'P 1'
#
loop_
_entity.id
_entity.type
_entity.pdbx_description
1 polymer ?
#
loop_
_entity_poly.entity_id
_entity_poly.type
_entity_poly.pdbx_seq_one_letter_code
_entity_poly.pdbx_strand_id
1 'polypeptide(L)'
;KRTAIILLVLLALGTGVQAAGEEAPPQRGSSLGEELLPESELRTHPLVFIKKGEEEFVRGRVLAIERKSLEEEIITFKILGGRYKNKVVEVPNYLTGRPQYDLLFKKGDQALLRLSQEEFFIADYIRDRFLFILAGVFIALLILIGRAKGLRTALALGITLALVFFLFLPLIRLGFPPLPLSILVSILATLFTLYLVAGFGIKGHCAILGTSLGILIAAGLSLGAKEILKITG
;
A
#
# COMPACT_ATOMS: atom_id res chain seq x y z
N LYS A 1 9.77 9.38 35.17
CA LYS A 1 10.09 10.48 34.21
C LYS A 1 10.31 9.97 32.77
N ARG A 2 11.12 8.92 32.51
CA ARG A 2 11.37 8.41 31.14
C ARG A 2 10.15 7.76 30.44
N THR A 3 9.24 7.15 31.19
CA THR A 3 8.00 6.54 30.67
C THR A 3 6.96 7.56 30.21
N ALA A 4 6.90 8.74 30.85
CA ALA A 4 5.95 9.80 30.49
C ALA A 4 6.27 10.45 29.13
N ILE A 5 7.56 10.59 28.80
CA ILE A 5 8.00 11.15 27.52
C ILE A 5 7.69 10.20 26.36
N ILE A 6 7.83 8.89 26.58
CA ILE A 6 7.50 7.86 25.58
C ILE A 6 6.00 7.82 25.31
N LEU A 7 5.17 7.97 26.35
CA LEU A 7 3.71 8.02 26.22
C LEU A 7 3.25 9.28 25.47
N LEU A 8 3.93 10.41 25.68
CA LEU A 8 3.62 11.69 25.03
C LEU A 8 4.03 11.70 23.55
N VAL A 9 5.12 11.02 23.20
CA VAL A 9 5.55 10.82 21.80
C VAL A 9 4.63 9.83 21.06
N LEU A 10 4.11 8.80 21.75
CA LEU A 10 3.12 7.86 21.18
C LEU A 10 1.75 8.53 20.94
N LEU A 11 1.33 9.43 21.83
CA LEU A 11 0.12 10.24 21.65
C LEU A 11 0.24 11.24 20.49
N ALA A 12 1.42 11.83 20.29
CA ALA A 12 1.67 12.78 19.20
C ALA A 12 1.74 12.11 17.80
N LEU A 13 2.00 10.81 17.73
CA LEU A 13 2.03 10.04 16.48
C LEU A 13 0.67 9.39 16.13
N GLY A 14 -0.24 9.27 17.08
CA GLY A 14 -1.53 8.57 16.92
C GLY A 14 -2.63 9.38 16.22
N THR A 15 -2.49 10.69 16.07
CA THR A 15 -3.55 11.58 15.52
C THR A 15 -3.48 11.75 14.00
N GLY A 16 -2.60 11.03 13.30
CA GLY A 16 -2.43 11.14 11.85
C GLY A 16 -3.28 10.18 11.01
N VAL A 17 -4.00 9.23 11.64
CA VAL A 17 -4.83 8.26 10.91
C VAL A 17 -6.27 8.74 10.95
N GLN A 18 -6.56 9.74 10.10
CA GLN A 18 -7.92 10.14 9.80
C GLN A 18 -8.59 9.00 9.04
N ALA A 19 -9.63 8.42 9.64
CA ALA A 19 -10.55 7.54 8.94
C ALA A 19 -11.16 8.31 7.77
N ALA A 20 -10.77 7.98 6.54
CA ALA A 20 -11.49 8.37 5.35
C ALA A 20 -12.80 7.57 5.36
N GLY A 21 -13.88 8.23 5.80
CA GLY A 21 -15.23 7.73 5.60
C GLY A 21 -15.48 7.62 4.11
N GLU A 22 -15.81 6.42 3.66
CA GLU A 22 -16.27 6.14 2.30
C GLU A 22 -17.68 6.75 2.14
N GLU A 23 -17.76 8.02 1.77
CA GLU A 23 -19.01 8.62 1.30
C GLU A 23 -19.26 8.15 -0.13
N ALA A 24 -20.31 7.34 -0.31
CA ALA A 24 -20.80 6.93 -1.61
C ALA A 24 -21.20 8.15 -2.46
N PRO A 25 -20.89 8.19 -3.76
CA PRO A 25 -21.26 9.30 -4.62
C PRO A 25 -22.79 9.42 -4.74
N PRO A 26 -23.32 10.66 -4.84
CA PRO A 26 -24.76 10.89 -4.90
C PRO A 26 -25.36 10.31 -6.18
N GLN A 27 -26.43 9.51 -6.03
CA GLN A 27 -27.23 9.07 -7.17
C GLN A 27 -27.99 10.27 -7.74
N ARG A 28 -27.46 10.82 -8.84
CA ARG A 28 -28.17 11.81 -9.65
C ARG A 28 -29.09 11.06 -10.61
N GLY A 29 -30.35 10.95 -10.22
CA GLY A 29 -31.42 10.39 -11.05
C GLY A 29 -31.61 11.15 -12.36
N SER A 30 -31.70 10.37 -13.44
CA SER A 30 -32.62 10.51 -14.58
C SER A 30 -32.92 11.90 -15.13
N SER A 31 -32.28 12.23 -16.25
CA SER A 31 -32.98 12.62 -17.49
C SER A 31 -31.95 12.96 -18.57
N LEU A 32 -31.71 12.04 -19.50
CA LEU A 32 -31.40 12.30 -20.91
C LEU A 32 -31.23 10.95 -21.63
N GLY A 33 -32.17 10.66 -22.53
CA GLY A 33 -31.94 9.83 -23.71
C GLY A 33 -31.70 8.35 -23.46
N GLU A 34 -32.79 7.61 -23.33
CA GLU A 34 -32.86 6.22 -23.71
C GLU A 34 -32.57 6.11 -25.22
N GLU A 35 -31.31 5.86 -25.57
CA GLU A 35 -30.94 5.27 -26.86
C GLU A 35 -30.28 3.93 -26.57
N LEU A 36 -31.15 2.97 -26.25
CA LEU A 36 -30.84 1.54 -26.20
C LEU A 36 -30.32 1.10 -27.57
N LEU A 37 -29.00 1.05 -27.72
CA LEU A 37 -28.38 0.25 -28.78
C LEU A 37 -28.79 -1.21 -28.56
N PRO A 38 -29.37 -1.90 -29.57
CA PRO A 38 -29.91 -3.23 -29.41
C PRO A 38 -28.84 -4.23 -28.96
N GLU A 39 -29.14 -5.00 -27.91
CA GLU A 39 -28.27 -6.01 -27.26
C GLU A 39 -27.74 -7.13 -28.19
N SER A 40 -28.11 -7.14 -29.47
CA SER A 40 -27.63 -8.14 -30.45
C SER A 40 -26.23 -7.85 -31.02
N GLU A 41 -25.65 -6.68 -30.80
CA GLU A 41 -24.27 -6.35 -31.26
C GLU A 41 -23.19 -6.55 -30.18
N LEU A 42 -23.57 -6.71 -28.91
CA LEU A 42 -22.64 -6.91 -27.79
C LEU A 42 -22.04 -8.33 -27.69
N ARG A 43 -22.39 -9.23 -28.63
CA ARG A 43 -21.85 -10.59 -28.73
C ARG A 43 -20.77 -10.79 -29.80
N THR A 44 -20.30 -9.73 -30.44
CA THR A 44 -19.23 -9.83 -31.46
C THR A 44 -18.12 -8.80 -31.33
N HIS A 45 -17.86 -8.29 -30.13
CA HIS A 45 -16.47 -7.99 -29.83
C HIS A 45 -15.79 -9.33 -29.55
N PRO A 46 -14.98 -9.89 -30.48
CA PRO A 46 -13.96 -10.83 -30.04
C PRO A 46 -13.28 -10.11 -28.89
N LEU A 47 -13.05 -10.82 -27.78
CA LEU A 47 -12.11 -10.39 -26.77
C LEU A 47 -10.96 -9.78 -27.55
N VAL A 48 -10.90 -8.44 -27.59
CA VAL A 48 -9.68 -7.76 -27.93
C VAL A 48 -8.88 -8.19 -26.72
N PHE A 49 -8.18 -9.30 -26.91
CA PHE A 49 -6.92 -9.53 -26.29
C PHE A 49 -6.22 -8.21 -26.57
N ILE A 50 -6.39 -7.24 -25.66
CA ILE A 50 -5.38 -6.27 -25.36
C ILE A 50 -4.25 -7.22 -25.08
N LYS A 51 -3.47 -7.46 -26.15
CA LYS A 51 -2.19 -8.12 -26.11
C LYS A 51 -1.60 -7.47 -24.89
N LYS A 52 -1.45 -8.26 -23.82
CA LYS A 52 -1.00 -7.80 -22.52
C LYS A 52 0.39 -7.26 -22.78
N GLY A 53 0.43 -6.03 -23.28
CA GLY A 53 1.62 -5.28 -23.56
C GLY A 53 2.27 -5.24 -22.22
N GLU A 54 3.52 -5.67 -22.18
CA GLU A 54 4.32 -5.58 -20.97
C GLU A 54 4.17 -4.16 -20.44
N GLU A 55 3.32 -3.96 -19.41
CA GLU A 55 3.28 -2.71 -18.68
C GLU A 55 4.64 -2.61 -18.01
N GLU A 56 5.56 -1.93 -18.70
CA GLU A 56 6.92 -1.76 -18.23
C GLU A 56 6.91 -0.54 -17.31
N PHE A 57 7.10 -0.77 -16.02
CA PHE A 57 7.29 0.28 -15.05
C PHE A 57 8.75 0.75 -15.10
N VAL A 58 8.97 2.00 -15.49
CA VAL A 58 10.30 2.60 -15.58
C VAL A 58 10.41 3.78 -14.63
N ARG A 59 11.60 3.99 -14.06
CA ARG A 59 11.88 5.12 -13.17
C ARG A 59 12.29 6.33 -14.00
N GLY A 60 11.59 7.45 -13.84
CA GLY A 60 11.90 8.74 -14.44
C GLY A 60 12.40 9.75 -13.41
N ARG A 61 13.21 10.72 -13.86
CA ARG A 61 13.55 11.93 -13.09
C ARG A 61 13.01 13.16 -13.80
N VAL A 62 12.35 14.04 -13.06
CA VAL A 62 11.82 15.31 -13.58
C VAL A 62 12.97 16.26 -13.93
N LEU A 63 13.01 16.70 -15.19
CA LEU A 63 13.96 17.71 -15.69
C LEU A 63 13.35 19.10 -15.75
N ALA A 64 12.13 19.19 -16.28
CA ALA A 64 11.39 20.42 -16.50
C ALA A 64 9.89 20.16 -16.30
N ILE A 65 9.17 21.21 -15.95
CA ILE A 65 7.72 21.23 -15.78
C ILE A 65 7.23 22.46 -16.51
N GLU A 66 6.39 22.26 -17.51
CA GLU A 66 5.76 23.31 -18.30
C GLU A 66 4.26 23.29 -18.03
N ARG A 67 3.77 24.33 -17.36
CA ARG A 67 2.34 24.45 -17.08
C ARG A 67 1.65 25.02 -18.32
N LYS A 68 0.78 24.23 -18.95
CA LYS A 68 -0.05 24.67 -20.08
C LYS A 68 -1.33 25.37 -19.62
N SER A 69 -1.94 24.89 -18.53
CA SER A 69 -3.17 25.41 -17.95
C SER A 69 -3.20 25.22 -16.43
N LEU A 70 -4.25 25.68 -15.74
CA LEU A 70 -4.48 25.37 -14.32
C LEU A 70 -4.67 23.87 -14.06
N GLU A 71 -5.12 23.13 -15.07
CA GLU A 71 -5.47 21.70 -14.98
C GLU A 71 -4.52 20.79 -15.78
N GLU A 72 -3.55 21.35 -16.51
CA GLU A 72 -2.65 20.57 -17.37
C GLU A 72 -1.19 21.06 -17.26
N GLU A 73 -0.30 20.14 -16.90
CA GLU A 73 1.14 20.33 -16.87
C GLU A 73 1.84 19.30 -17.75
N ILE A 74 2.79 19.71 -18.59
CA ILE A 74 3.68 18.80 -19.29
C ILE A 74 4.94 18.65 -18.47
N ILE A 75 5.27 17.41 -18.14
CA ILE A 75 6.44 17.09 -17.32
C ILE A 75 7.44 16.34 -18.18
N THR A 76 8.64 16.91 -18.30
CA THR A 76 9.74 16.31 -19.03
C THR A 76 10.53 15.40 -18.09
N PHE A 77 10.49 14.10 -18.36
CA PHE A 77 11.20 13.09 -17.59
C PHE A 77 12.43 12.56 -18.32
N LYS A 78 13.53 12.37 -17.58
CA LYS A 78 14.67 11.54 -18.01
C LYS A 78 14.54 10.14 -17.44
N ILE A 79 14.50 9.14 -18.30
CA ILE A 79 14.38 7.74 -17.90
C ILE A 79 15.71 7.24 -17.31
N LEU A 80 15.66 6.64 -16.12
CA LEU A 80 16.84 6.20 -15.35
C LEU A 80 17.18 4.72 -15.55
N GLY A 81 16.23 3.90 -16.03
CA GLY A 81 16.39 2.45 -16.19
C GLY A 81 15.45 1.85 -17.23
N GLY A 82 15.60 0.56 -17.50
CA GLY A 82 14.84 -0.14 -18.54
C GLY A 82 15.39 0.08 -19.95
N ARG A 83 14.62 -0.35 -20.96
CA ARG A 83 15.01 -0.28 -22.39
C ARG A 83 15.20 1.16 -22.90
N TYR A 84 14.60 2.13 -22.23
CA TYR A 84 14.60 3.55 -22.64
C TYR A 84 15.55 4.41 -21.80
N LYS A 85 16.54 3.82 -21.12
CA LYS A 85 17.50 4.54 -20.27
C LYS A 85 18.13 5.74 -20.99
N ASN A 86 18.21 6.88 -20.30
CA ASN A 86 18.69 8.18 -20.77
C ASN A 86 17.83 8.88 -21.84
N LYS A 87 16.71 8.30 -22.29
CA LYS A 87 15.76 9.04 -23.14
C LYS A 87 15.01 10.07 -22.31
N VAL A 88 14.69 11.18 -22.98
CA VAL A 88 13.86 12.25 -22.44
C VAL A 88 12.48 12.11 -23.06
N VAL A 89 11.44 12.08 -22.22
CA VAL A 89 10.05 11.91 -22.63
C VAL A 89 9.21 13.00 -21.98
N GLU A 90 8.24 13.52 -22.71
CA GLU A 90 7.28 14.49 -22.22
C GLU A 90 5.99 13.76 -21.91
N VAL A 91 5.48 13.95 -20.70
CA VAL A 91 4.27 13.28 -20.23
C VAL A 91 3.29 14.32 -19.69
N PRO A 92 2.05 14.36 -20.20
CA PRO A 92 1.03 15.24 -19.65
C PRO A 92 0.57 14.72 -18.27
N ASN A 93 0.41 15.66 -17.34
CA ASN A 93 -0.09 15.47 -15.99
C ASN A 93 -1.35 16.33 -15.85
N TYR A 94 -2.49 15.69 -15.59
CA TYR A 94 -3.75 16.38 -15.41
C TYR A 94 -3.99 16.62 -13.92
N LEU A 95 -4.14 17.89 -13.55
CA LEU A 95 -4.42 18.31 -12.18
C LEU A 95 -5.93 18.44 -12.00
N THR A 96 -6.46 17.80 -10.96
CA THR A 96 -7.88 17.82 -10.58
C THR A 96 -8.26 19.03 -9.72
N GLY A 97 -7.29 19.88 -9.37
CA GLY A 97 -7.47 21.01 -8.45
C GLY A 97 -7.63 20.58 -6.99
N ARG A 98 -7.36 19.30 -6.68
CA ARG A 98 -7.46 18.70 -5.35
C ARG A 98 -6.06 18.25 -4.93
N PRO A 99 -5.39 18.98 -4.01
CA PRO A 99 -3.99 18.71 -3.64
C PRO A 99 -3.69 17.28 -3.16
N GLN A 100 -4.70 16.56 -2.69
CA GLN A 100 -4.60 15.17 -2.21
C GLN A 100 -4.57 14.11 -3.33
N TYR A 101 -5.07 14.44 -4.53
CA TYR A 101 -5.06 13.57 -5.70
C TYR A 101 -4.07 14.04 -6.77
N ASP A 102 -3.68 15.31 -6.70
CA ASP A 102 -2.79 15.93 -7.68
C ASP A 102 -1.33 15.55 -7.45
N LEU A 103 -0.69 15.02 -8.49
CA LEU A 103 0.72 14.68 -8.46
C LEU A 103 1.57 15.93 -8.74
N LEU A 104 1.91 16.67 -7.67
CA LEU A 104 2.66 17.93 -7.75
C LEU A 104 4.18 17.73 -7.74
N PHE A 105 4.78 17.67 -8.94
CA PHE A 105 6.21 17.35 -9.07
C PHE A 105 7.09 18.58 -8.84
N LYS A 106 8.31 18.35 -8.35
CA LYS A 106 9.39 19.35 -8.35
C LYS A 106 10.54 18.89 -9.23
N LYS A 107 11.32 19.85 -9.72
CA LYS A 107 12.54 19.55 -10.50
C LYS A 107 13.48 18.67 -9.68
N GLY A 108 13.87 17.53 -10.25
CA GLY A 108 14.73 16.54 -9.59
C GLY A 108 13.99 15.39 -8.90
N ASP A 109 12.67 15.47 -8.75
CA ASP A 109 11.88 14.37 -8.19
C ASP A 109 11.91 13.13 -9.07
N GLN A 110 11.70 11.98 -8.44
CA GLN A 110 11.65 10.69 -9.11
C GLN A 110 10.21 10.18 -9.16
N ALA A 111 9.76 9.83 -10.36
CA ALA A 111 8.43 9.29 -10.60
C ALA A 111 8.54 7.91 -11.23
N LEU A 112 7.54 7.08 -10.97
CA LEU A 112 7.31 5.83 -11.67
C LEU A 112 6.45 6.13 -12.89
N LEU A 113 6.99 5.82 -14.06
CA LEU A 113 6.28 5.93 -15.32
C LEU A 113 5.83 4.54 -15.75
N ARG A 114 4.61 4.45 -16.26
CA ARG A 114 4.06 3.25 -16.89
C ARG A 114 4.10 3.44 -18.40
N LEU A 115 4.67 2.48 -19.11
CA LEU A 115 4.60 2.41 -20.57
C LEU A 115 3.39 1.57 -20.97
N SER A 116 2.46 2.16 -21.73
CA SER A 116 1.31 1.46 -22.31
C SER A 116 1.19 1.85 -23.78
N GLN A 117 1.21 0.85 -24.68
CA GLN A 117 1.07 1.05 -26.13
C GLN A 117 1.95 2.19 -26.69
N GLU A 118 3.22 2.25 -26.26
CA GLU A 118 4.23 3.25 -26.67
C GLU A 118 4.06 4.66 -26.07
N GLU A 119 3.02 4.90 -25.28
CA GLU A 119 2.82 6.15 -24.53
C GLU A 119 3.25 6.00 -23.06
N PHE A 120 3.87 7.05 -22.53
CA PHE A 120 4.29 7.10 -21.13
C PHE A 120 3.23 7.81 -20.30
N PHE A 121 2.82 7.18 -19.20
CA PHE A 121 1.91 7.73 -18.21
C PHE A 121 2.59 7.84 -16.85
N ILE A 122 2.25 8.86 -16.07
CA ILE A 122 2.71 8.98 -14.69
C ILE A 122 1.88 8.01 -13.86
N ALA A 123 2.55 7.03 -13.24
CA ALA A 123 1.88 6.05 -12.38
C ALA A 123 1.84 6.51 -10.92
N ASP A 124 2.99 6.85 -10.34
CA ASP A 124 3.09 7.25 -8.93
C ASP A 124 4.46 7.90 -8.61
N TYR A 125 4.61 8.49 -7.43
CA TYR A 125 5.88 8.95 -6.87
C TYR A 125 6.77 7.81 -6.38
N ILE A 126 8.07 7.95 -6.58
CA ILE A 126 9.05 7.03 -5.98
C ILE A 126 9.35 7.51 -4.55
N ARG A 127 8.71 6.87 -3.56
CA ARG A 127 8.86 7.18 -2.13
C ARG A 127 9.93 6.34 -1.43
N ASP A 128 10.53 5.38 -2.13
CA ASP A 128 11.47 4.38 -1.58
C ASP A 128 12.58 4.99 -0.72
N ARG A 129 13.22 6.08 -1.21
CA ARG A 129 14.36 6.69 -0.53
C ARG A 129 13.98 7.25 0.83
N PHE A 130 12.84 7.92 0.92
CA PHE A 130 12.33 8.45 2.18
C PHE A 130 11.95 7.33 3.14
N LEU A 131 11.33 6.26 2.62
CA LEU A 131 11.01 5.06 3.39
C LEU A 131 12.26 4.40 3.98
N PHE A 132 13.35 4.28 3.21
CA PHE A 132 14.60 3.70 3.71
C PHE A 132 15.26 4.55 4.80
N ILE A 133 15.26 5.88 4.64
CA ILE A 133 15.77 6.79 5.68
C ILE A 133 14.94 6.65 6.95
N LEU A 134 13.61 6.68 6.82
CA LEU A 134 12.69 6.56 7.95
C LEU A 134 12.85 5.20 8.66
N ALA A 135 12.96 4.11 7.90
CA ALA A 135 13.22 2.78 8.44
C ALA A 135 14.57 2.72 9.18
N GLY A 136 15.61 3.36 8.65
CA GLY A 136 16.91 3.47 9.31
C GLY A 136 16.84 4.23 10.63
N VAL A 137 16.17 5.39 10.66
CA VAL A 137 15.93 6.16 11.89
C VAL A 137 15.13 5.35 12.91
N PHE A 138 14.09 4.65 12.45
CA PHE A 138 13.27 3.79 13.31
C PHE A 138 14.09 2.68 13.97
N ILE A 139 14.90 1.95 13.20
CA ILE A 139 15.78 0.90 13.74
C ILE A 139 16.81 1.50 14.70
N ALA A 140 17.41 2.64 14.36
CA ALA A 140 18.35 3.32 15.25
C ALA A 140 17.69 3.69 16.58
N LEU A 141 16.44 4.16 16.55
CA LEU A 141 15.68 4.51 17.74
C LEU A 141 15.33 3.27 18.59
N LEU A 142 14.97 2.15 17.96
CA LEU A 142 14.77 0.87 18.66
C LEU A 142 16.03 0.42 19.40
N ILE A 143 17.20 0.54 18.77
CA ILE A 143 18.48 0.17 19.37
C ILE A 143 18.84 1.14 20.50
N LEU A 144 18.62 2.45 20.31
CA LEU A 144 18.95 3.46 21.30
C LEU A 144 18.11 3.30 22.58
N ILE A 145 16.80 3.04 22.43
CA ILE A 145 15.86 2.90 23.55
C ILE A 145 15.93 1.49 24.16
N GLY A 146 15.95 0.45 23.32
CA GLY A 146 15.84 -0.95 23.72
C GLY A 146 17.17 -1.66 23.96
N ARG A 147 18.31 -1.05 23.59
CA ARG A 147 19.67 -1.64 23.65
C ARG A 147 19.67 -3.05 23.05
N ALA A 148 20.09 -4.06 23.83
CA ALA A 148 20.12 -5.46 23.42
C ALA A 148 18.73 -6.06 23.14
N LYS A 149 17.65 -5.55 23.77
CA LYS A 149 16.28 -5.97 23.47
C LYS A 149 15.75 -5.31 22.18
N GLY A 150 16.20 -4.08 21.89
CA GLY A 150 15.85 -3.37 20.66
C GLY A 150 16.24 -4.11 19.39
N LEU A 151 17.40 -4.76 19.39
CA LEU A 151 17.84 -5.59 18.26
C LEU A 151 16.92 -6.81 18.05
N ARG A 152 16.45 -7.45 19.13
CA ARG A 152 15.50 -8.57 19.03
C ARG A 152 14.15 -8.11 18.47
N THR A 153 13.70 -6.92 18.85
CA THR A 153 12.48 -6.31 18.29
C THR A 153 12.63 -5.97 16.81
N ALA A 154 13.79 -5.42 16.40
CA ALA A 154 14.06 -5.16 14.99
C ALA A 154 14.08 -6.46 14.15
N LEU A 155 14.70 -7.52 14.67
CA LEU A 155 14.68 -8.85 14.04
C LEU A 155 13.26 -9.43 13.97
N ALA A 156 12.47 -9.30 15.04
CA ALA A 156 11.09 -9.77 15.06
C ALA A 156 10.25 -9.08 13.97
N LEU A 157 10.39 -7.76 13.81
CA LEU A 157 9.73 -7.01 12.75
C LEU A 157 10.15 -7.50 11.35
N GLY A 158 11.44 -7.75 11.15
CA GLY A 158 11.95 -8.31 9.89
C GLY A 158 11.36 -9.68 9.57
N ILE A 159 11.22 -10.56 10.58
CA ILE A 159 10.58 -11.87 10.42
C ILE A 159 9.10 -11.72 10.08
N THR A 160 8.37 -10.81 10.74
CA THR A 160 6.96 -10.55 10.40
C THR A 160 6.82 -10.13 8.94
N LEU A 161 7.64 -9.18 8.48
CA LEU A 161 7.64 -8.74 7.08
C LEU A 161 7.97 -9.89 6.14
N ALA A 162 8.98 -10.70 6.46
CA ALA A 162 9.33 -11.88 5.66
C ALA A 162 8.15 -12.87 5.57
N LEU A 163 7.45 -13.13 6.68
CA LEU A 163 6.27 -14.00 6.68
C LEU A 163 5.18 -13.45 5.75
N VAL A 164 4.96 -12.14 5.74
CA VAL A 164 3.98 -11.52 4.84
C VAL A 164 4.41 -11.68 3.38
N PHE A 165 5.64 -11.32 3.02
CA PHE A 165 6.10 -11.36 1.62
C PHE A 165 6.29 -12.78 1.07
N PHE A 166 6.80 -13.71 1.88
CA PHE A 166 7.15 -15.06 1.45
C PHE A 166 6.09 -16.13 1.75
N LEU A 167 5.16 -15.88 2.68
CA LEU A 167 4.09 -16.83 2.99
C LEU A 167 2.73 -16.26 2.62
N PHE A 168 2.34 -15.11 3.16
CA PHE A 168 1.00 -14.57 2.93
C PHE A 168 0.76 -14.20 1.45
N LEU A 169 1.67 -13.43 0.85
CA LEU A 169 1.55 -12.96 -0.52
C LEU A 169 1.49 -14.10 -1.57
N PRO A 170 2.40 -15.10 -1.57
CA PRO A 170 2.30 -16.19 -2.53
C PRO A 170 1.06 -17.04 -2.32
N LEU A 171 0.62 -17.29 -1.08
CA LEU A 171 -0.57 -18.10 -0.83
C LEU A 171 -1.84 -17.40 -1.35
N ILE A 172 -1.94 -16.07 -1.24
CA ILE A 172 -3.03 -15.34 -1.89
C ILE A 172 -2.95 -15.47 -3.41
N ARG A 173 -1.75 -15.40 -3.99
CA ARG A 173 -1.57 -15.59 -5.43
C ARG A 173 -1.91 -17.01 -5.92
N LEU A 174 -1.94 -18.00 -5.03
CA LEU A 174 -2.42 -19.36 -5.33
C LEU A 174 -3.96 -19.48 -5.31
N GLY A 175 -4.69 -18.43 -4.95
CA GLY A 175 -6.16 -18.43 -4.91
C GLY A 175 -6.76 -18.90 -3.59
N PHE A 176 -5.97 -18.97 -2.51
CA PHE A 176 -6.52 -19.28 -1.18
C PHE A 176 -7.36 -18.11 -0.63
N PRO A 177 -8.45 -18.40 0.12
CA PRO A 177 -9.27 -17.36 0.73
C PRO A 177 -8.44 -16.52 1.73
N PRO A 178 -8.42 -15.19 1.61
CA PRO A 178 -7.51 -14.32 2.38
C PRO A 178 -7.85 -14.29 3.87
N LEU A 179 -9.12 -14.47 4.22
CA LEU A 179 -9.60 -14.38 5.61
C LEU A 179 -8.98 -15.46 6.53
N PRO A 180 -9.18 -16.79 6.29
CA PRO A 180 -8.55 -17.82 7.12
C PRO A 180 -7.02 -17.79 7.04
N LEU A 181 -6.47 -17.40 5.88
CA LEU A 181 -5.04 -17.29 5.69
C LEU A 181 -4.43 -16.19 6.57
N SER A 182 -5.10 -15.04 6.68
CA SER A 182 -4.65 -13.93 7.53
C SER A 182 -4.60 -14.32 9.01
N ILE A 183 -5.58 -15.10 9.47
CA ILE A 183 -5.64 -15.61 10.85
C ILE A 183 -4.45 -16.55 11.11
N LEU A 184 -4.22 -17.51 10.21
CA LEU A 184 -3.12 -18.47 10.34
C LEU A 184 -1.76 -17.77 10.35
N VAL A 185 -1.51 -16.86 9.39
CA VAL A 185 -0.25 -16.11 9.31
C VAL A 185 -0.09 -15.19 10.52
N SER A 186 -1.16 -14.56 11.00
CA SER A 186 -1.11 -13.67 12.17
C SER A 186 -0.74 -14.44 13.45
N ILE A 187 -1.35 -15.61 13.69
CA ILE A 187 -1.00 -16.48 14.83
C ILE A 187 0.47 -16.91 14.73
N LEU A 188 0.91 -17.35 13.54
CA LEU A 188 2.28 -17.79 13.33
C LEU A 188 3.29 -16.65 13.54
N ALA A 189 3.02 -15.48 12.97
CA ALA A 189 3.85 -14.28 13.14
C ALA A 189 3.91 -13.85 14.62
N THR A 190 2.78 -13.88 15.31
CA THR A 190 2.66 -13.56 16.73
C THR A 190 3.49 -14.52 17.59
N LEU A 191 3.40 -15.83 17.32
CA LEU A 191 4.23 -16.84 17.98
C LEU A 191 5.72 -16.55 17.80
N PHE A 192 6.19 -16.37 16.57
CA PHE A 192 7.61 -16.11 16.29
C PHE A 192 8.10 -14.80 16.92
N THR A 193 7.32 -13.72 16.79
CA THR A 193 7.71 -12.39 17.30
C THR A 193 7.77 -12.35 18.81
N LEU A 194 6.74 -12.85 19.51
CA LEU A 194 6.71 -12.88 20.97
C LEU A 194 7.78 -13.80 21.54
N TYR A 195 8.03 -14.94 20.90
CA TYR A 195 9.09 -15.83 21.31
C TYR A 195 10.46 -15.17 21.22
N LEU A 196 10.72 -14.41 20.15
CA LEU A 196 11.99 -13.71 19.95
C LEU A 196 12.16 -12.50 20.89
N VAL A 197 11.07 -11.77 21.15
CA VAL A 197 11.09 -10.53 21.96
C VAL A 197 10.99 -10.81 23.46
N ALA A 198 9.99 -11.60 23.87
CA ALA A 198 9.74 -11.90 25.28
C ALA A 198 10.65 -13.02 25.82
N GLY A 199 11.17 -13.88 24.93
CA GLY A 199 12.02 -15.01 25.29
C GLY A 199 11.25 -16.18 25.92
N PHE A 200 12.00 -17.22 26.29
CA PHE A 200 11.47 -18.43 26.92
C PHE A 200 11.21 -18.24 28.41
N GLY A 201 10.19 -17.47 28.74
CA GLY A 201 9.72 -17.31 30.11
C GLY A 201 8.22 -17.51 30.22
N ILE A 202 7.73 -17.72 31.46
CA ILE A 202 6.29 -17.79 31.75
C ILE A 202 5.54 -16.55 31.21
N LYS A 203 6.19 -15.38 31.26
CA LYS A 203 5.68 -14.12 30.72
C LYS A 203 5.46 -14.18 29.21
N GLY A 204 6.34 -14.85 28.47
CA GLY A 204 6.21 -15.03 27.02
C GLY A 204 5.06 -15.98 26.68
N HIS A 205 4.90 -17.07 27.45
CA HIS A 205 3.83 -18.04 27.22
C HIS A 205 2.45 -17.44 27.52
N CYS A 206 2.30 -16.69 28.61
CA CYS A 206 1.07 -15.95 28.90
C CYS A 206 0.73 -14.92 27.81
N ALA A 207 1.74 -14.20 27.31
CA ALA A 207 1.53 -13.22 26.26
C ALA A 207 1.07 -13.88 24.95
N ILE A 208 1.71 -14.98 24.54
CA ILE A 208 1.33 -15.77 23.36
C ILE A 208 -0.11 -16.28 23.47
N LEU A 209 -0.47 -16.88 24.62
CA LEU A 209 -1.82 -17.41 24.82
C LEU A 209 -2.87 -16.28 24.77
N GLY A 210 -2.58 -15.14 25.39
CA GLY A 210 -3.46 -13.98 25.37
C GLY A 210 -3.67 -13.43 23.96
N THR A 211 -2.59 -13.24 23.19
CA THR A 211 -2.70 -12.72 21.81
C THR A 211 -3.36 -13.71 20.86
N SER A 212 -3.05 -15.01 20.97
CA SER A 212 -3.66 -16.04 20.13
C SER A 212 -5.16 -16.16 20.41
N LEU A 213 -5.57 -16.13 21.68
CA LEU A 213 -6.98 -16.13 22.05
C LEU A 213 -7.69 -14.86 21.55
N GLY A 214 -7.04 -13.70 21.65
CA GLY A 214 -7.57 -12.44 21.11
C GLY A 214 -7.80 -12.50 19.59
N ILE A 215 -6.84 -13.05 18.84
CA ILE A 215 -6.96 -13.24 17.39
C ILE A 215 -8.14 -14.19 17.07
N LEU A 216 -8.30 -15.28 17.81
CA LEU A 216 -9.40 -16.23 17.62
C LEU A 216 -10.76 -15.61 17.92
N ILE A 217 -10.88 -14.81 18.99
CA ILE A 217 -12.11 -14.10 19.32
C ILE A 217 -12.45 -13.07 18.25
N ALA A 218 -11.47 -12.28 17.79
CA ALA A 218 -11.66 -11.31 16.72
C ALA A 218 -12.06 -11.99 15.40
N ALA A 219 -11.45 -13.13 15.07
CA ALA A 219 -11.83 -13.94 13.92
C ALA A 219 -13.28 -14.44 14.03
N GLY A 220 -13.68 -14.96 15.19
CA GLY A 220 -15.05 -15.41 15.44
C GLY A 220 -16.07 -14.27 15.31
N LEU A 221 -15.76 -13.11 15.89
CA LEU A 221 -16.61 -11.92 15.76
C LEU A 221 -16.72 -11.45 14.32
N SER A 222 -15.61 -11.48 13.56
CA SER A 222 -15.62 -11.13 12.14
C SER A 222 -16.49 -12.06 11.31
N LEU A 223 -16.49 -13.36 11.60
CA LEU A 223 -17.36 -14.33 10.92
C LEU A 223 -18.84 -14.08 11.26
N GLY A 224 -19.16 -13.83 12.54
CA GLY A 224 -20.53 -13.50 12.96
C GLY A 224 -21.02 -12.18 12.35
N ALA A 225 -20.16 -11.16 12.29
CA ALA A 225 -20.47 -9.90 11.62
C ALA A 225 -20.71 -10.09 10.11
N LYS A 226 -19.94 -10.97 9.46
CA LYS A 226 -20.13 -11.29 8.04
C LYS A 226 -21.54 -11.83 7.77
N GLU A 227 -22.04 -12.72 8.62
CA GLU A 227 -23.38 -13.31 8.48
C GLU A 227 -24.50 -12.29 8.73
N ILE A 228 -24.36 -11.46 9.76
CA ILE A 228 -25.37 -10.46 10.14
C ILE A 228 -25.45 -9.33 9.11
N LEU A 229 -24.30 -8.82 8.66
CA LEU A 229 -24.26 -7.67 7.77
C LEU A 229 -24.32 -8.05 6.27
N LYS A 230 -24.31 -9.34 5.92
CA LYS A 230 -24.26 -9.84 4.52
C LYS A 230 -23.21 -9.12 3.67
N ILE A 231 -22.10 -8.70 4.29
CA ILE A 231 -21.01 -8.04 3.58
C ILE A 231 -20.19 -9.14 2.93
N THR A 232 -20.51 -9.43 1.67
CA THR A 232 -19.66 -10.23 0.81
C THR A 232 -18.55 -9.31 0.30
N GLY A 233 -17.33 -9.60 0.74
CA GLY A 233 -16.12 -9.32 -0.01
C GLY A 233 -15.58 -10.64 -0.54
#